data_AF-A0A7S6RXZ6-F1
#
_entry.id   AF-A0A7S6RXZ6-F1
#
_cell.length_a   1.000
_cell.length_b   1.000
_cell.length_c   1.000
_cell.angle_alpha   90.00
_cell.angle_beta   90.00
_cell.angle_gamma   90.00
#
_symmetry.space_group_name_H-M   'P 1'
#
loop_
_entity.id
_entity.type
_entity.pdbx_description
1 polymer ?
#
loop_
_entity_poly.entity_id
_entity_poly.type
_entity_poly.pdbx_seq_one_letter_code
_entity_poly.pdbx_strand_id
1 'polypeptide(L)'
;MILEQAFNGLPEVLLGSPYLAQEYEEGVVAAFAMSVLQELNGRNISNPLSLVCLEQAYALPKGSRRGLRYDLYVNQGTVGVSSAALARFHYRKHNVLEAKFFRRNPRGTSIKPAVTASDAVVQLAVDLVRLCCLPYFLEPKAKDIDPDVSSKDIGRYLLHIYDLPPRKYFEDIKDDAGNKTGTVPAWLDGLLKPGQGKGLQFVVERESSKVRQEFPSPIGALKISFNATNFEQCPTSLEPERPNYHCYLSRLDSLRVELEKEWFEFDELGEFVESANGRFNIMKSVFDMLGKELEQPGEDQVATLGSIFNASIEVGVSTATATMLPVTVHAEDNSGTQGE
;
A
#
# COMPACT_ATOMS: atom_id res chain seq x y z
N MET A 1 3.05 16.99 4.99
CA MET A 1 1.80 16.24 4.73
C MET A 1 1.89 14.92 5.46
N ILE A 2 0.76 14.30 5.85
CA ILE A 2 0.77 13.19 6.83
C ILE A 2 1.54 11.96 6.30
N LEU A 3 1.32 11.56 5.04
CA LEU A 3 2.00 10.38 4.48
C LEU A 3 3.50 10.60 4.33
N GLU A 4 3.92 11.79 3.90
CA GLU A 4 5.33 12.17 3.77
C GLU A 4 6.06 12.25 5.11
N GLN A 5 5.37 12.69 6.17
CA GLN A 5 5.95 12.71 7.51
C GLN A 5 6.01 11.30 8.10
N ALA A 6 4.94 10.50 7.92
CA ALA A 6 4.94 9.09 8.27
C ALA A 6 6.08 8.32 7.56
N PHE A 7 6.38 8.66 6.31
CA PHE A 7 7.48 8.07 5.56
C PHE A 7 8.86 8.34 6.17
N ASN A 8 9.05 9.49 6.84
CA ASN A 8 10.30 9.76 7.57
C ASN A 8 10.45 8.87 8.81
N GLY A 9 9.33 8.44 9.44
CA GLY A 9 9.33 7.52 10.57
C GLY A 9 9.38 6.03 10.17
N LEU A 10 9.07 5.70 8.92
CA LEU A 10 8.99 4.33 8.43
C LEU A 10 10.27 3.49 8.68
N PRO A 11 11.50 4.00 8.47
CA PRO A 11 12.70 3.21 8.74
C PRO A 11 12.80 2.73 10.19
N GLU A 12 12.35 3.52 11.15
CA GLU A 12 12.34 3.13 12.57
C GLU A 12 11.38 1.97 12.81
N VAL A 13 10.18 2.02 12.21
CA VAL A 13 9.19 0.93 12.30
C VAL A 13 9.72 -0.35 11.64
N LEU A 14 10.37 -0.22 10.49
CA LEU A 14 10.95 -1.37 9.77
C LEU A 14 12.12 -2.02 10.54
N LEU A 15 12.91 -1.24 11.26
CA LEU A 15 14.01 -1.76 12.08
C LEU A 15 13.53 -2.34 13.42
N GLY A 16 12.39 -1.87 13.93
CA GLY A 16 11.78 -2.36 15.16
C GLY A 16 11.12 -3.75 15.06
N SER A 17 10.91 -4.26 13.84
CA SER A 17 10.27 -5.56 13.59
C SER A 17 11.08 -6.38 12.57
N PRO A 18 11.18 -7.71 12.70
CA PRO A 18 11.99 -8.54 11.82
C PRO A 18 11.31 -8.80 10.46
N TYR A 19 11.03 -7.75 9.69
CA TYR A 19 10.32 -7.86 8.40
C TYR A 19 11.07 -8.68 7.35
N LEU A 20 12.41 -8.78 7.42
CA LEU A 20 13.15 -9.72 6.55
C LEU A 20 12.80 -11.19 6.81
N ALA A 21 12.41 -11.52 8.04
CA ALA A 21 12.03 -12.87 8.42
C ALA A 21 10.54 -13.16 8.15
N GLN A 22 9.71 -12.13 8.01
CA GLN A 22 8.28 -12.25 7.75
C GLN A 22 8.04 -12.26 6.23
N GLU A 23 7.47 -13.33 5.69
CA GLU A 23 7.40 -13.56 4.23
C GLU A 23 6.32 -12.74 3.49
N TYR A 24 5.76 -11.68 4.08
CA TYR A 24 4.51 -11.07 3.60
C TYR A 24 4.65 -9.58 3.25
N GLU A 25 4.22 -9.24 2.03
CA GLU A 25 4.07 -7.88 1.52
C GLU A 25 3.12 -7.03 2.38
N GLU A 26 2.07 -7.67 2.93
CA GLU A 26 1.17 -7.13 3.95
C GLU A 26 1.92 -6.51 5.14
N GLY A 27 3.11 -7.03 5.46
CA GLY A 27 3.95 -6.51 6.52
C GLY A 27 4.41 -5.08 6.29
N VAL A 28 4.76 -4.71 5.05
CA VAL A 28 5.21 -3.35 4.72
C VAL A 28 4.05 -2.36 4.74
N VAL A 29 2.88 -2.78 4.23
CA VAL A 29 1.66 -1.96 4.30
C VAL A 29 1.30 -1.70 5.78
N ALA A 30 1.34 -2.73 6.63
CA ALA A 30 1.12 -2.59 8.06
C ALA A 30 2.17 -1.69 8.75
N ALA A 31 3.44 -1.81 8.37
CA ALA A 31 4.52 -0.95 8.88
C ALA A 31 4.26 0.53 8.55
N PHE A 32 3.89 0.81 7.30
CA PHE A 32 3.59 2.17 6.89
C PHE A 32 2.30 2.70 7.52
N ALA A 33 1.27 1.88 7.65
CA ALA A 33 0.05 2.23 8.38
C ALA A 33 0.34 2.56 9.85
N MET A 34 1.23 1.81 10.51
CA MET A 34 1.68 2.13 11.87
C MET A 34 2.38 3.49 11.92
N SER A 35 3.24 3.78 10.94
CA SER A 35 3.92 5.08 10.82
C SER A 35 2.91 6.22 10.62
N VAL A 36 1.86 6.00 9.82
CA VAL A 36 0.75 6.95 9.65
C VAL A 36 -0.01 7.15 10.96
N LEU A 37 -0.30 6.09 11.70
CA LEU A 37 -0.97 6.18 13.00
C LEU A 37 -0.14 6.95 14.02
N GLN A 38 1.19 6.77 14.05
CA GLN A 38 2.08 7.53 14.92
C GLN A 38 2.06 9.02 14.55
N GLU A 39 2.09 9.36 13.27
CA GLU A 39 2.00 10.76 12.81
C GLU A 39 0.64 11.39 13.15
N LEU A 40 -0.46 10.65 12.99
CA LEU A 40 -1.80 11.12 13.38
C LEU A 40 -1.92 11.32 14.89
N ASN A 41 -1.38 10.39 15.69
CA ASN A 41 -1.32 10.52 17.15
C ASN A 41 -0.46 11.72 17.58
N GLY A 42 0.71 11.92 16.97
CA GLY A 42 1.59 13.04 17.26
C GLY A 42 0.96 14.41 16.96
N ARG A 43 -0.06 14.43 16.09
CA ARG A 43 -0.88 15.62 15.79
C ARG A 43 -2.13 15.76 16.67
N ASN A 44 -2.31 14.89 17.68
CA ASN A 44 -3.47 14.85 18.56
C ASN A 44 -4.81 14.67 17.81
N ILE A 45 -4.81 13.92 16.70
CA ILE A 45 -6.06 13.61 15.98
C ILE A 45 -6.90 12.65 16.82
N SER A 46 -8.17 13.00 17.04
CA SER A 46 -9.11 12.14 17.74
C SER A 46 -9.41 10.88 16.93
N ASN A 47 -9.27 9.70 17.53
CA ASN A 47 -9.56 8.41 16.92
C ASN A 47 -8.82 8.16 15.56
N PRO A 48 -7.47 8.14 15.56
CA PRO A 48 -6.68 8.03 14.33
C PRO A 48 -6.89 6.70 13.58
N LEU A 49 -7.27 5.63 14.29
CA LEU A 49 -7.58 4.33 13.69
C LEU A 49 -8.77 4.42 12.72
N SER A 50 -9.76 5.27 12.99
CA SER A 50 -10.89 5.44 12.07
C SER A 50 -10.51 6.08 10.73
N LEU A 51 -9.32 6.67 10.64
CA LEU A 51 -8.83 7.35 9.45
C LEU A 51 -8.01 6.45 8.53
N VAL A 52 -7.65 5.24 8.97
CA VAL A 52 -6.75 4.33 8.28
C VAL A 52 -7.50 3.05 7.95
N CYS A 53 -7.54 2.68 6.68
CA CYS A 53 -8.15 1.44 6.22
C CYS A 53 -7.15 0.66 5.36
N LEU A 54 -6.80 -0.54 5.81
CA LEU A 54 -6.03 -1.50 5.01
C LEU A 54 -6.96 -2.23 4.05
N GLU A 55 -6.46 -2.60 2.87
CA GLU A 55 -7.20 -3.46 1.94
C GLU A 55 -8.58 -2.90 1.57
N GLN A 56 -8.67 -1.57 1.44
CA GLN A 56 -9.91 -0.86 1.13
C GLN A 56 -10.37 -1.24 -0.28
N ALA A 57 -11.57 -1.80 -0.43
CA ALA A 57 -12.11 -2.14 -1.74
C ALA A 57 -12.27 -0.89 -2.62
N TYR A 58 -11.88 -1.01 -3.90
CA TYR A 58 -12.35 -0.11 -4.94
C TYR A 58 -13.86 -0.30 -5.12
N ALA A 59 -14.60 0.77 -5.44
CA ALA A 59 -15.99 0.63 -5.85
C ALA A 59 -16.08 -0.13 -7.16
N LEU A 60 -16.90 -1.18 -7.13
CA LEU A 60 -17.17 -2.01 -8.28
C LEU A 60 -17.90 -1.17 -9.34
N PRO A 61 -17.33 -1.01 -10.56
CA PRO A 61 -18.08 -0.48 -11.67
C PRO A 61 -19.32 -1.35 -11.90
N LYS A 62 -20.46 -0.73 -12.23
CA LYS A 62 -21.72 -1.46 -12.46
C LYS A 62 -21.49 -2.57 -13.50
N GLY A 63 -21.79 -3.80 -13.12
CA GLY A 63 -21.65 -4.99 -13.98
C GLY A 63 -20.29 -5.70 -13.88
N SER A 64 -19.32 -5.17 -13.13
CA SER A 64 -18.08 -5.91 -12.85
C SER A 64 -18.27 -6.93 -11.73
N ARG A 65 -17.55 -8.05 -11.81
CA ARG A 65 -17.59 -9.17 -10.85
C ARG A 65 -16.25 -9.38 -10.14
N ARG A 66 -15.29 -8.49 -10.36
CA ARG A 66 -13.90 -8.65 -9.90
C ARG A 66 -13.63 -7.76 -8.70
N GLY A 67 -12.90 -8.25 -7.72
CA GLY A 67 -12.58 -7.47 -6.51
C GLY A 67 -11.15 -6.97 -6.60
N LEU A 68 -10.97 -5.65 -6.57
CA LEU A 68 -9.68 -5.02 -6.35
C LEU A 68 -9.73 -4.23 -5.04
N ARG A 69 -8.58 -4.00 -4.42
CA ARG A 69 -8.44 -3.22 -3.18
C ARG A 69 -7.24 -2.29 -3.27
N TYR A 70 -7.24 -1.13 -2.60
CA TYR A 70 -6.00 -0.41 -2.31
C TYR A 70 -5.32 -1.10 -1.13
N ASP A 71 -4.00 -1.15 -1.14
CA ASP A 71 -3.25 -1.67 0.01
C ASP A 71 -3.51 -0.80 1.25
N LEU A 72 -3.51 0.53 1.08
CA LEU A 72 -3.81 1.48 2.15
C LEU A 72 -4.65 2.67 1.66
N TYR A 73 -5.68 3.00 2.43
CA TYR A 73 -6.48 4.21 2.31
C TYR A 73 -6.42 5.04 3.60
N VAL A 74 -6.24 6.35 3.45
CA VAL A 74 -6.21 7.31 4.58
C VAL A 74 -7.22 8.42 4.35
N ASN A 75 -8.23 8.51 5.21
CA ASN A 75 -9.25 9.56 5.23
C ASN A 75 -8.85 10.69 6.17
N GLN A 76 -8.36 11.79 5.62
CA GLN A 76 -8.01 13.03 6.32
C GLN A 76 -9.11 14.11 6.18
N GLY A 77 -10.25 13.79 5.55
CA GLY A 77 -11.35 14.74 5.37
C GLY A 77 -11.93 15.20 6.72
N THR A 78 -12.05 14.27 7.67
CA THR A 78 -12.59 14.53 9.02
C THR A 78 -11.64 15.28 9.93
N VAL A 79 -10.35 15.39 9.56
CA VAL A 79 -9.34 16.15 10.31
C VAL A 79 -9.60 17.67 10.23
N GLY A 80 -10.30 18.14 9.20
CA GLY A 80 -10.76 19.53 9.10
C GLY A 80 -9.66 20.57 8.83
N VAL A 81 -8.46 20.14 8.43
CA VAL A 81 -7.29 21.04 8.20
C VAL A 81 -7.16 21.47 6.74
N SER A 82 -8.04 21.03 5.83
CA SER A 82 -7.94 21.35 4.40
C SER A 82 -8.12 22.85 4.11
N SER A 83 -7.24 23.43 3.28
CA SER A 83 -7.39 24.79 2.77
C SER A 83 -6.89 24.90 1.33
N ALA A 84 -7.35 25.92 0.60
CA ALA A 84 -6.86 26.21 -0.75
C ALA A 84 -5.34 26.48 -0.79
N ALA A 85 -4.77 27.02 0.30
CA ALA A 85 -3.33 27.22 0.42
C ALA A 85 -2.60 25.87 0.54
N LEU A 86 -3.12 24.93 1.33
CA LEU A 86 -2.53 23.60 1.49
C LEU A 86 -2.66 22.73 0.23
N ALA A 87 -3.71 22.94 -0.57
CA ALA A 87 -3.87 22.25 -1.85
C ALA A 87 -2.70 22.51 -2.81
N ARG A 88 -2.08 23.70 -2.74
CA ARG A 88 -0.86 24.08 -3.51
C ARG A 88 0.40 23.33 -3.07
N PHE A 89 0.37 22.75 -1.86
CA PHE A 89 1.41 21.86 -1.37
C PHE A 89 1.01 20.39 -1.55
N HIS A 90 0.04 20.12 -2.43
CA HIS A 90 -0.51 18.81 -2.75
C HIS A 90 -1.25 18.14 -1.58
N TYR A 91 -1.78 18.92 -0.63
CA TYR A 91 -2.64 18.35 0.42
C TYR A 91 -3.92 17.81 -0.20
N ARG A 92 -4.29 16.59 0.18
CA ARG A 92 -5.46 15.85 -0.30
C ARG A 92 -6.16 15.22 0.89
N LYS A 93 -7.49 15.28 0.91
CA LYS A 93 -8.30 14.74 2.02
C LYS A 93 -8.36 13.23 2.01
N HIS A 94 -8.27 12.61 0.85
CA HIS A 94 -8.31 11.17 0.67
C HIS A 94 -6.98 10.76 0.06
N ASN A 95 -6.26 9.84 0.67
CA ASN A 95 -4.97 9.38 0.15
C ASN A 95 -5.03 7.88 -0.03
N VAL A 96 -4.71 7.44 -1.24
CA VAL A 96 -4.61 6.02 -1.59
C VAL A 96 -3.17 5.65 -1.84
N LEU A 97 -2.80 4.44 -1.45
CA LEU A 97 -1.45 3.94 -1.56
C LEU A 97 -1.44 2.49 -2.01
N GLU A 98 -0.55 2.20 -2.95
CA GLU A 98 -0.11 0.83 -3.29
C GLU A 98 1.34 0.69 -2.82
N ALA A 99 1.70 -0.47 -2.29
CA ALA A 99 3.00 -0.75 -1.71
C ALA A 99 3.64 -1.97 -2.36
N LYS A 100 4.97 -1.94 -2.52
CA LYS A 100 5.75 -3.12 -2.94
C LYS A 100 6.98 -3.30 -2.08
N PHE A 101 7.27 -4.55 -1.73
CA PHE A 101 8.48 -4.91 -1.00
C PHE A 101 9.32 -5.90 -1.80
N PHE A 102 10.55 -5.48 -2.11
CA PHE A 102 11.51 -6.25 -2.86
C PHE A 102 12.63 -6.71 -1.93
N ARG A 103 12.72 -8.03 -1.76
CA ARG A 103 13.66 -8.67 -0.84
C ARG A 103 14.71 -9.52 -1.55
N ARG A 104 15.85 -9.72 -0.90
CA ARG A 104 16.87 -10.68 -1.30
C ARG A 104 16.32 -12.10 -1.13
N ASN A 105 16.83 -13.05 -1.90
CA ASN A 105 16.49 -14.45 -1.76
C ASN A 105 17.02 -14.99 -0.42
N PRO A 106 16.15 -15.41 0.52
CA PRO A 106 16.59 -15.86 1.85
C PRO A 106 17.23 -17.26 1.82
N ARG A 107 17.01 -18.03 0.76
CA ARG A 107 17.48 -19.43 0.62
C ARG A 107 18.74 -19.55 -0.24
N GLY A 108 19.25 -18.44 -0.78
CA GLY A 108 20.42 -18.41 -1.64
C GLY A 108 21.72 -18.13 -0.86
N THR A 109 22.82 -18.76 -1.26
CA THR A 109 24.17 -18.41 -0.75
C THR A 109 24.67 -17.07 -1.29
N SER A 110 24.03 -16.52 -2.31
CA SER A 110 24.36 -15.23 -2.92
C SER A 110 23.33 -14.15 -2.56
N ILE A 111 23.80 -12.95 -2.21
CA ILE A 111 22.97 -11.74 -2.04
C ILE A 111 22.40 -11.33 -3.40
N LYS A 112 21.24 -11.88 -3.76
CA LYS A 112 20.52 -11.60 -5.01
C LYS A 112 19.04 -11.34 -4.73
N PRO A 113 18.36 -10.54 -5.56
CA PRO A 113 16.90 -10.42 -5.53
C PRO A 113 16.16 -11.76 -5.51
N ALA A 114 15.06 -11.83 -4.77
CA ALA A 114 14.13 -12.96 -4.79
C ALA A 114 13.24 -12.98 -6.05
N VAL A 115 13.03 -11.81 -6.67
CA VAL A 115 12.24 -11.65 -7.89
C VAL A 115 13.16 -11.38 -9.09
N THR A 116 12.72 -11.75 -10.29
CA THR A 116 13.46 -11.35 -11.50
C THR A 116 13.24 -9.87 -11.77
N ALA A 117 14.17 -9.25 -12.48
CA ALA A 117 14.08 -7.82 -12.78
C ALA A 117 12.83 -7.45 -13.57
N SER A 118 12.44 -8.28 -14.54
CA SER A 118 11.20 -8.08 -15.29
C SER A 118 9.96 -8.20 -14.41
N ASP A 119 9.95 -9.13 -13.44
CA ASP A 119 8.80 -9.28 -12.53
C ASP A 119 8.68 -8.09 -11.59
N ALA A 120 9.80 -7.52 -11.14
CA ALA A 120 9.81 -6.30 -10.34
C ALA A 120 9.23 -5.11 -11.11
N VAL A 121 9.57 -4.96 -12.40
CA VAL A 121 9.00 -3.93 -13.28
C VAL A 121 7.50 -4.16 -13.47
N VAL A 122 7.07 -5.41 -13.71
CA VAL A 122 5.65 -5.78 -13.83
C VAL A 122 4.87 -5.36 -12.59
N GLN A 123 5.34 -5.74 -11.40
CA GLN A 123 4.65 -5.44 -10.14
C GLN A 123 4.44 -3.93 -9.94
N LEU A 124 5.48 -3.13 -10.20
CA LEU A 124 5.40 -1.67 -10.09
C LEU A 124 4.50 -1.06 -11.18
N ALA A 125 4.54 -1.60 -12.40
CA ALA A 125 3.70 -1.12 -13.50
C ALA A 125 2.20 -1.35 -13.22
N VAL A 126 1.84 -2.51 -12.68
CA VAL A 126 0.44 -2.83 -12.31
C VAL A 126 -0.07 -1.86 -11.25
N ASP A 127 0.71 -1.61 -10.19
CA ASP A 127 0.32 -0.69 -9.13
C ASP A 127 0.25 0.77 -9.60
N LEU A 128 1.18 1.19 -10.47
CA LEU A 128 1.11 2.51 -11.10
C LEU A 128 -0.20 2.68 -11.90
N VAL A 129 -0.57 1.68 -12.70
CA VAL A 129 -1.82 1.71 -13.48
C VAL A 129 -3.04 1.73 -12.54
N ARG A 130 -3.04 0.92 -11.47
CA ARG A 130 -4.11 0.92 -10.46
C ARG A 130 -4.26 2.30 -9.83
N LEU A 131 -3.17 2.91 -9.35
CA LEU A 131 -3.16 4.25 -8.76
C LEU A 131 -3.61 5.34 -9.74
N CYS A 132 -3.24 5.26 -11.02
CA CYS A 132 -3.62 6.29 -11.97
C CYS A 132 -5.10 6.20 -12.37
N CYS A 133 -5.61 4.98 -12.51
CA CYS A 133 -6.91 4.73 -13.11
C CYS A 133 -8.02 4.59 -12.06
N LEU A 134 -7.82 3.82 -11.01
CA LEU A 134 -8.91 3.30 -10.18
C LEU A 134 -9.39 4.16 -8.97
N PRO A 135 -8.66 5.18 -8.44
CA PRO A 135 -9.01 5.89 -7.21
C PRO A 135 -10.41 6.52 -7.09
N TYR A 136 -11.16 6.66 -8.18
CA TYR A 136 -12.41 7.43 -8.26
C TYR A 136 -13.66 6.63 -7.88
N PHE A 137 -13.47 5.36 -7.55
CA PHE A 137 -14.47 4.48 -7.02
C PHE A 137 -14.08 4.18 -5.57
N LEU A 138 -14.50 5.02 -4.63
CA LEU A 138 -14.58 4.63 -3.23
C LEU A 138 -16.00 4.12 -3.01
N GLU A 139 -16.18 2.87 -2.55
CA GLU A 139 -17.52 2.45 -2.16
C GLU A 139 -17.97 3.34 -1.00
N PRO A 140 -19.15 3.98 -1.08
CA PRO A 140 -19.82 4.51 0.11
C PRO A 140 -20.38 3.33 0.90
N LYS A 141 -19.51 2.42 1.38
CA LYS A 141 -19.87 1.35 2.33
C LYS A 141 -19.43 1.65 3.76
N ALA A 142 -18.49 2.57 3.95
CA ALA A 142 -18.37 3.25 5.23
C ALA A 142 -19.44 4.36 5.23
N LYS A 143 -20.33 4.36 6.23
CA LYS A 143 -21.38 5.37 6.42
C LYS A 143 -20.85 6.82 6.56
N ASP A 144 -19.54 7.01 6.44
CA ASP A 144 -18.79 8.23 6.73
C ASP A 144 -17.93 8.73 5.55
N ILE A 145 -18.07 8.15 4.35
CA ILE A 145 -17.44 8.72 3.14
C ILE A 145 -18.45 9.67 2.50
N ASP A 146 -18.08 10.95 2.48
CA ASP A 146 -18.83 12.02 1.82
C ASP A 146 -19.19 11.58 0.39
N PRO A 147 -20.48 11.53 0.00
CA PRO A 147 -20.86 11.17 -1.37
C PRO A 147 -20.29 12.13 -2.42
N ASP A 148 -19.66 13.24 -2.01
CA ASP A 148 -19.06 14.26 -2.85
C ASP A 148 -17.51 14.29 -2.78
N VAL A 149 -16.83 13.12 -2.65
CA VAL A 149 -15.37 13.06 -2.83
C VAL A 149 -15.01 13.49 -4.25
N SER A 150 -14.74 14.78 -4.40
CA SER A 150 -14.23 15.34 -5.63
C SER A 150 -12.85 14.76 -5.93
N SER A 151 -12.58 14.47 -7.19
CA SER A 151 -11.28 13.94 -7.64
C SER A 151 -10.08 14.80 -7.23
N LYS A 152 -10.31 16.11 -7.01
CA LYS A 152 -9.33 17.07 -6.50
C LYS A 152 -8.89 16.80 -5.06
N ASP A 153 -9.67 16.03 -4.31
CA ASP A 153 -9.41 15.69 -2.91
C ASP A 153 -8.64 14.36 -2.76
N ILE A 154 -8.25 13.70 -3.87
CA ILE A 154 -7.56 12.40 -3.86
C ILE A 154 -6.06 12.56 -4.15
N GLY A 155 -5.22 12.08 -3.23
CA GLY A 155 -3.78 11.90 -3.37
C GLY A 155 -3.42 10.44 -3.68
N ARG A 156 -2.41 10.24 -4.52
CA ARG A 156 -1.99 8.92 -5.01
C ARG A 156 -0.53 8.71 -4.68
N TYR A 157 -0.24 7.61 -3.99
CA TYR A 157 1.11 7.32 -3.51
C TYR A 157 1.52 5.91 -3.89
N LEU A 158 2.75 5.76 -4.39
CA LEU A 158 3.38 4.47 -4.60
C LEU A 158 4.52 4.35 -3.59
N LEU A 159 4.42 3.38 -2.68
CA LEU A 159 5.49 3.05 -1.74
C LEU A 159 6.25 1.85 -2.28
N HIS A 160 7.57 1.94 -2.39
CA HIS A 160 8.36 0.76 -2.69
C HIS A 160 9.64 0.70 -1.87
N ILE A 161 9.89 -0.48 -1.31
CA ILE A 161 10.94 -0.73 -0.33
C ILE A 161 11.82 -1.86 -0.82
N TYR A 162 13.13 -1.72 -0.64
CA TYR A 162 14.12 -2.69 -1.04
C TYR A 162 15.05 -3.00 0.13
N ASP A 163 15.40 -4.26 0.34
CA ASP A 163 16.41 -4.65 1.34
C ASP A 163 17.87 -4.69 0.79
N LEU A 164 18.01 -4.34 -0.49
CA LEU A 164 19.26 -4.12 -1.23
C LEU A 164 19.08 -2.83 -2.04
N PRO A 165 20.17 -2.19 -2.52
CA PRO A 165 20.04 -1.03 -3.39
C PRO A 165 19.13 -1.32 -4.59
N PRO A 166 18.17 -0.44 -4.94
CA PRO A 166 17.14 -0.71 -5.96
C PRO A 166 17.70 -1.19 -7.29
N ARG A 167 18.86 -0.67 -7.69
CA ARG A 167 19.56 -1.06 -8.92
C ARG A 167 19.74 -2.58 -9.03
N LYS A 168 19.98 -3.29 -7.91
CA LYS A 168 20.12 -4.75 -7.88
C LYS A 168 18.88 -5.48 -8.39
N TYR A 169 17.69 -4.91 -8.18
CA TYR A 169 16.43 -5.45 -8.63
C TYR A 169 16.16 -5.20 -10.12
N PHE A 170 16.93 -4.32 -10.77
CA PHE A 170 16.72 -3.91 -12.16
C PHE A 170 17.94 -4.13 -13.06
N GLU A 171 19.03 -4.73 -12.56
CA GLU A 171 20.28 -4.97 -13.29
C GLU A 171 20.13 -5.91 -14.50
N ASP A 172 19.18 -6.86 -14.43
CA ASP A 172 19.02 -7.95 -15.40
C ASP A 172 17.72 -7.87 -16.21
N ILE A 173 17.23 -6.65 -16.49
CA ILE A 173 16.10 -6.46 -17.40
C ILE A 173 16.47 -6.99 -18.78
N LYS A 174 15.57 -7.79 -19.37
CA LYS A 174 15.73 -8.41 -20.68
C LYS A 174 14.76 -7.81 -21.70
N ASP A 175 15.23 -7.68 -22.94
CA ASP A 175 14.38 -7.38 -24.09
C ASP A 175 13.59 -8.61 -24.56
N ASP A 176 12.76 -8.42 -25.58
CA ASP A 176 11.96 -9.50 -26.18
C ASP A 176 12.80 -10.61 -26.84
N ALA A 177 14.06 -10.33 -27.18
CA ALA A 177 15.01 -11.30 -27.69
C ALA A 177 15.79 -12.02 -26.56
N GLY A 178 15.51 -11.68 -25.29
CA GLY A 178 16.16 -12.25 -24.12
C GLY A 178 17.53 -11.65 -23.79
N ASN A 179 17.96 -10.60 -24.50
CA ASN A 179 19.21 -9.90 -24.24
C ASN A 179 19.06 -8.92 -23.08
N LYS A 180 20.12 -8.78 -22.29
CA LYS A 180 20.14 -7.79 -21.21
C LYS A 180 20.17 -6.38 -21.81
N THR A 181 19.20 -5.55 -21.43
CA THR A 181 19.13 -4.16 -21.88
C THR A 181 20.04 -3.25 -21.05
N GLY A 182 20.31 -3.64 -19.80
CA GLY A 182 21.07 -2.84 -18.82
C GLY A 182 20.43 -1.49 -18.49
N THR A 183 19.20 -1.25 -18.95
CA THR A 183 18.50 0.04 -18.87
C THR A 183 17.15 -0.13 -18.21
N VAL A 184 16.94 0.63 -17.14
CA VAL A 184 15.67 0.74 -16.42
C VAL A 184 14.71 1.60 -17.25
N PRO A 185 13.41 1.25 -17.36
CA PRO A 185 12.42 2.09 -18.03
C PRO A 185 12.45 3.53 -17.50
N ALA A 186 12.32 4.52 -18.39
CA ALA A 186 12.51 5.92 -18.05
C ALA A 186 11.54 6.43 -16.95
N TRP A 187 10.29 5.94 -16.95
CA TRP A 187 9.33 6.27 -15.90
C TRP A 187 9.78 5.73 -14.53
N LEU A 188 10.31 4.50 -14.49
CA LEU A 188 10.76 3.85 -13.27
C LEU A 188 12.07 4.47 -12.75
N ASP A 189 13.02 4.74 -13.64
CA ASP A 189 14.22 5.52 -13.30
C ASP A 189 13.85 6.91 -12.75
N GLY A 190 12.80 7.52 -13.30
CA GLY A 190 12.21 8.75 -12.79
C GLY A 190 11.66 8.64 -11.36
N LEU A 191 11.01 7.52 -11.02
CA LEU A 191 10.47 7.27 -9.67
C LEU A 191 11.56 6.91 -8.63
N LEU A 192 12.68 6.34 -9.07
CA LEU A 192 13.82 6.00 -8.22
C LEU A 192 14.74 7.20 -7.90
N LYS A 193 14.49 8.37 -8.50
CA LYS A 193 15.29 9.59 -8.28
C LYS A 193 14.59 10.52 -7.28
N PRO A 194 15.27 10.93 -6.19
CA PRO A 194 14.67 11.85 -5.23
C PRO A 194 14.38 13.22 -5.86
N GLY A 195 13.28 13.84 -5.45
CA GLY A 195 12.82 15.13 -5.96
C GLY A 195 11.74 15.00 -7.04
N GLN A 196 11.63 16.00 -7.91
CA GLN A 196 10.56 16.08 -8.91
C GLN A 196 10.94 15.35 -10.21
N GLY A 197 10.15 14.35 -10.57
CA GLY A 197 10.11 13.76 -11.91
C GLY A 197 9.02 14.44 -12.75
N LYS A 198 9.42 15.05 -13.87
CA LYS A 198 8.50 15.75 -14.79
C LYS A 198 8.40 15.05 -16.13
N GLY A 199 7.20 14.99 -16.68
CA GLY A 199 6.94 14.41 -18.00
C GLY A 199 7.28 12.93 -18.09
N LEU A 200 7.08 12.19 -17.00
CA LEU A 200 7.27 10.73 -16.98
C LEU A 200 6.18 10.09 -17.83
N GLN A 201 6.53 9.04 -18.57
CA GLN A 201 5.60 8.34 -19.47
C GLN A 201 5.71 6.82 -19.30
N PHE A 202 4.58 6.21 -18.96
CA PHE A 202 4.37 4.78 -19.05
C PHE A 202 3.48 4.49 -20.27
N VAL A 203 3.99 3.72 -21.23
CA VAL A 203 3.27 3.36 -22.46
C VAL A 203 3.37 1.86 -22.64
N VAL A 204 2.26 1.15 -22.42
CA VAL A 204 2.24 -0.32 -22.39
C VAL A 204 2.89 -0.93 -23.64
N GLU A 205 2.58 -0.41 -24.82
CA GLU A 205 3.12 -0.91 -26.09
C GLU A 205 4.64 -0.85 -26.20
N ARG A 206 5.29 0.06 -25.48
CA ARG A 206 6.75 0.27 -25.46
C ARG A 206 7.46 -0.55 -24.38
N GLU A 207 6.72 -1.24 -23.54
CA GLU A 207 7.26 -2.04 -22.45
C GLU A 207 7.65 -3.46 -22.92
N SER A 208 8.38 -4.18 -22.07
CA SER A 208 8.76 -5.57 -22.32
C SER A 208 7.54 -6.48 -22.55
N SER A 209 7.71 -7.58 -23.30
CA SER A 209 6.68 -8.61 -23.47
C SER A 209 6.03 -9.08 -22.17
N LYS A 210 6.79 -9.23 -21.08
CA LYS A 210 6.24 -9.59 -19.75
C LYS A 210 5.26 -8.53 -19.22
N VAL A 211 5.61 -7.25 -19.32
CA VAL A 211 4.72 -6.15 -18.91
C VAL A 211 3.48 -6.13 -19.80
N ARG A 212 3.64 -6.24 -21.13
CA ARG A 212 2.50 -6.26 -22.07
C ARG A 212 1.53 -7.41 -21.84
N GLN A 213 2.00 -8.56 -21.35
CA GLN A 213 1.13 -9.70 -21.02
C GLN A 213 0.15 -9.41 -19.88
N GLU A 214 0.52 -8.53 -18.94
CA GLU A 214 -0.34 -8.10 -17.82
C GLU A 214 -1.37 -7.05 -18.24
N PHE A 215 -1.20 -6.46 -19.42
CA PHE A 215 -2.09 -5.43 -19.97
C PHE A 215 -2.68 -5.89 -21.32
N PRO A 216 -3.59 -6.87 -21.32
CA PRO A 216 -4.21 -7.37 -22.55
C PRO A 216 -5.14 -6.33 -23.19
N SER A 217 -5.59 -6.59 -24.41
CA SER A 217 -6.61 -5.75 -25.06
C SER A 217 -7.91 -5.67 -24.23
N PRO A 218 -8.51 -4.48 -24.07
CA PRO A 218 -8.18 -3.22 -24.75
C PRO A 218 -7.06 -2.41 -24.07
N ILE A 219 -6.71 -2.70 -22.81
CA ILE A 219 -5.76 -1.89 -22.03
C ILE A 219 -4.30 -1.98 -22.51
N GLY A 220 -4.00 -2.83 -23.50
CA GLY A 220 -2.70 -2.88 -24.17
C GLY A 220 -2.27 -1.58 -24.86
N ALA A 221 -3.23 -0.71 -25.20
CA ALA A 221 -2.97 0.61 -25.79
C ALA A 221 -2.86 1.76 -24.76
N LEU A 222 -2.85 1.43 -23.47
CA LEU A 222 -2.85 2.42 -22.38
C LEU A 222 -1.57 3.26 -22.37
N LYS A 223 -1.75 4.57 -22.20
CA LYS A 223 -0.67 5.55 -22.01
C LYS A 223 -0.95 6.37 -20.77
N ILE A 224 0.05 6.54 -19.92
CA ILE A 224 -0.01 7.36 -18.72
C ILE A 224 1.16 8.35 -18.80
N SER A 225 0.83 9.63 -18.83
CA SER A 225 1.81 10.72 -18.66
C SER A 225 1.61 11.32 -17.28
N PHE A 226 2.67 11.52 -16.50
CA PHE A 226 2.53 11.99 -15.13
C PHE A 226 3.74 12.77 -14.63
N ASN A 227 3.52 13.57 -13.60
CA ASN A 227 4.54 14.18 -12.76
C ASN A 227 4.49 13.54 -11.38
N ALA A 228 5.65 13.35 -10.76
CA ALA A 228 5.74 12.79 -9.42
C ALA A 228 6.79 13.52 -8.57
N THR A 229 6.53 13.58 -7.27
CA THR A 229 7.51 13.98 -6.26
C THR A 229 7.92 12.73 -5.49
N ASN A 230 9.21 12.39 -5.55
CA ASN A 230 9.76 11.20 -4.91
C ASN A 230 10.54 11.58 -3.65
N PHE A 231 10.19 10.92 -2.56
CA PHE A 231 10.89 10.98 -1.29
C PHE A 231 11.73 9.71 -1.14
N GLU A 232 12.95 9.86 -0.62
CA GLU A 232 13.89 8.75 -0.42
C GLU A 232 14.32 8.70 1.04
N GLN A 233 14.35 7.50 1.61
CA GLN A 233 14.99 7.19 2.88
C GLN A 233 15.94 6.02 2.65
N CYS A 234 17.24 6.30 2.70
CA CYS A 234 18.30 5.32 2.46
C CYS A 234 19.20 5.17 3.70
N PRO A 235 19.77 3.97 3.94
CA PRO A 235 20.67 3.75 5.06
C PRO A 235 21.91 4.63 4.94
N THR A 236 22.32 5.25 6.05
CA THR A 236 23.56 6.04 6.12
C THR A 236 24.80 5.18 6.36
N SER A 237 24.61 3.97 6.89
CA SER A 237 25.67 2.97 7.09
C SER A 237 25.19 1.62 6.58
N LEU A 238 26.00 0.99 5.73
CA LEU A 238 25.73 -0.33 5.18
C LEU A 238 26.46 -1.37 6.03
N GLU A 239 25.90 -1.75 7.18
CA GLU A 239 26.36 -2.95 7.88
C GLU A 239 25.89 -4.17 7.09
N PRO A 240 26.78 -5.01 6.53
CA PRO A 240 26.38 -6.09 5.61
C PRO A 240 25.44 -7.12 6.24
N GLU A 241 25.52 -7.27 7.56
CA GLU A 241 24.78 -8.25 8.36
C GLU A 241 23.43 -7.73 8.88
N ARG A 242 23.13 -6.42 8.71
CA ARG A 242 21.86 -5.82 9.14
C ARG A 242 20.91 -5.55 7.97
N PRO A 243 19.59 -5.53 8.22
CA PRO A 243 18.62 -5.05 7.25
C PRO A 243 18.93 -3.60 6.85
N ASN A 244 19.19 -3.38 5.56
CA ASN A 244 19.46 -2.06 5.00
C ASN A 244 18.29 -1.73 4.07
N TYR A 245 17.27 -1.07 4.61
CA TYR A 245 16.07 -0.71 3.86
C TYR A 245 16.28 0.57 3.05
N HIS A 246 16.11 0.47 1.74
CA HIS A 246 15.98 1.60 0.83
C HIS A 246 14.50 1.82 0.58
N CYS A 247 13.95 2.90 1.10
CA CYS A 247 12.53 3.22 0.99
C CYS A 247 12.34 4.38 0.04
N TYR A 248 11.29 4.31 -0.76
CA TYR A 248 10.87 5.39 -1.66
C TYR A 248 9.37 5.56 -1.58
N LEU A 249 8.93 6.81 -1.51
CA LEU A 249 7.53 7.18 -1.60
C LEU A 249 7.37 8.16 -2.76
N SER A 250 6.61 7.76 -3.77
CA SER A 250 6.31 8.59 -4.93
C SER A 250 4.89 9.11 -4.82
N ARG A 251 4.73 10.43 -4.71
CA ARG A 251 3.43 11.09 -4.82
C ARG A 251 3.19 11.48 -6.27
N LEU A 252 2.07 11.04 -6.86
CA LEU A 252 1.68 11.47 -8.20
C LEU A 252 1.01 12.86 -8.11
N ASP A 253 1.68 13.86 -8.67
CA ASP A 253 1.29 15.27 -8.55
C ASP A 253 0.24 15.64 -9.62
N SER A 254 0.44 15.18 -10.85
CA SER A 254 -0.48 15.36 -11.99
C SER A 254 -0.40 14.16 -12.91
N LEU A 255 -1.46 13.87 -13.66
CA LEU A 255 -1.49 12.73 -14.58
C LEU A 255 -2.48 12.91 -15.72
N ARG A 256 -2.19 12.29 -16.85
CA ARG A 256 -3.04 12.15 -18.02
C ARG A 256 -3.04 10.70 -18.44
N VAL A 257 -4.22 10.12 -18.57
CA VAL A 257 -4.41 8.72 -18.99
C VAL A 257 -5.14 8.71 -20.31
N GLU A 258 -4.63 7.94 -21.26
CA GLU A 258 -5.19 7.79 -22.60
C GLU A 258 -5.36 6.31 -22.94
N LEU A 259 -6.51 5.98 -23.52
CA LEU A 259 -6.82 4.68 -24.08
C LEU A 259 -7.56 4.90 -25.40
N GLU A 260 -6.84 4.74 -26.50
CA GLU A 260 -7.34 5.04 -27.85
C GLU A 260 -7.89 6.47 -27.98
N LYS A 261 -9.22 6.63 -28.06
CA LYS A 261 -9.92 7.92 -28.17
C LYS A 261 -10.37 8.48 -26.82
N GLU A 262 -10.36 7.65 -25.79
CA GLU A 262 -10.77 8.01 -24.44
C GLU A 262 -9.58 8.54 -23.66
N TRP A 263 -9.80 9.58 -22.87
CA TRP A 263 -8.76 10.15 -22.03
C TRP A 263 -9.33 10.92 -20.85
N PHE A 264 -8.52 11.07 -19.80
CA PHE A 264 -8.77 11.98 -18.71
C PHE A 264 -7.47 12.53 -18.12
N GLU A 265 -7.55 13.67 -17.45
CA GLU A 265 -6.39 14.40 -16.94
C GLU A 265 -6.69 15.06 -15.60
N PHE A 266 -5.65 15.11 -14.76
CA PHE A 266 -5.58 15.87 -13.53
C PHE A 266 -4.33 16.74 -13.53
N ASP A 267 -4.52 18.02 -13.24
CA ASP A 267 -3.39 18.92 -13.01
C ASP A 267 -2.85 18.81 -11.56
N GLU A 268 -1.82 19.60 -11.26
CA GLU A 268 -1.16 19.65 -9.95
C GLU A 268 -2.09 20.13 -8.81
N LEU A 269 -3.16 20.84 -9.14
CA LEU A 269 -4.18 21.31 -8.20
C LEU A 269 -5.33 20.30 -8.04
N GLY A 270 -5.36 19.26 -8.88
CA GLY A 270 -6.40 18.25 -8.90
C GLY A 270 -7.62 18.64 -9.74
N GLU A 271 -7.51 19.70 -10.54
CA GLU A 271 -8.55 20.06 -11.52
C GLU A 271 -8.63 18.97 -12.58
N PHE A 272 -9.86 18.68 -13.01
CA PHE A 272 -10.18 17.49 -13.80
C PHE A 272 -10.76 17.84 -15.15
N VAL A 273 -10.27 17.19 -16.20
CA VAL A 273 -10.83 17.27 -17.56
C VAL A 273 -10.82 15.88 -18.19
N GLU A 274 -11.83 15.55 -18.99
CA GLU A 274 -11.91 14.27 -19.70
C GLU A 274 -12.51 14.39 -21.10
N SER A 275 -12.31 13.35 -21.93
CA SER A 275 -13.20 13.05 -23.06
C SER A 275 -14.58 12.64 -22.54
N ALA A 276 -15.58 12.62 -23.43
CA ALA A 276 -17.01 12.44 -23.10
C ALA A 276 -17.33 11.54 -21.89
N ASN A 277 -16.82 10.30 -21.86
CA ASN A 277 -16.89 9.41 -20.69
C ASN A 277 -15.54 8.72 -20.45
N GLY A 278 -14.45 9.44 -20.71
CA GLY A 278 -13.11 8.87 -20.82
C GLY A 278 -12.67 8.14 -19.56
N ARG A 279 -12.83 8.79 -18.40
CA ARG A 279 -12.49 8.19 -17.11
C ARG A 279 -13.27 6.91 -16.85
N PHE A 280 -14.60 6.94 -16.99
CA PHE A 280 -15.43 5.77 -16.73
C PHE A 280 -15.07 4.59 -17.64
N ASN A 281 -14.90 4.85 -18.94
CA ASN A 281 -14.58 3.82 -19.93
C ASN A 281 -13.21 3.20 -19.70
N ILE A 282 -12.19 4.02 -19.42
CA ILE A 282 -10.85 3.56 -19.10
C ILE A 282 -10.85 2.74 -17.81
N MET A 283 -11.44 3.28 -16.75
CA MET A 283 -11.51 2.62 -15.44
C MET A 283 -12.16 1.25 -15.54
N LYS A 284 -13.33 1.17 -16.19
CA LYS A 284 -14.04 -0.09 -16.38
C LYS A 284 -13.16 -1.10 -17.13
N SER A 285 -12.46 -0.67 -18.17
CA SER A 285 -11.56 -1.53 -18.95
C SER A 285 -10.39 -2.05 -18.10
N VAL A 286 -9.77 -1.17 -17.30
CA VAL A 286 -8.68 -1.55 -16.38
C VAL A 286 -9.17 -2.52 -15.31
N PHE A 287 -10.32 -2.23 -14.71
CA PHE A 287 -10.90 -3.03 -13.64
C PHE A 287 -11.31 -4.43 -14.12
N ASP A 288 -11.98 -4.51 -15.28
CA ASP A 288 -12.41 -5.77 -15.87
C ASP A 288 -11.22 -6.66 -16.29
N MET A 289 -10.04 -6.08 -16.57
CA MET A 289 -8.85 -6.81 -17.01
C MET A 289 -7.90 -7.17 -15.87
N LEU A 290 -7.62 -6.24 -14.94
CA LEU A 290 -6.66 -6.46 -13.85
C LEU A 290 -7.25 -7.18 -12.64
N GLY A 291 -8.58 -7.18 -12.47
CA GLY A 291 -9.20 -7.88 -11.35
C GLY A 291 -9.09 -9.41 -11.49
N LYS A 292 -9.05 -10.15 -10.37
CA LYS A 292 -9.32 -11.60 -10.37
C LYS A 292 -10.83 -11.82 -10.25
N GLU A 293 -11.38 -12.85 -10.88
CA GLU A 293 -12.78 -13.24 -10.64
C GLU A 293 -12.96 -13.49 -9.15
N LEU A 294 -13.93 -12.83 -8.53
CA LEU A 294 -14.37 -13.23 -7.21
C LEU A 294 -15.01 -14.61 -7.39
N GLU A 295 -14.39 -15.65 -6.85
CA GLU A 295 -15.09 -16.92 -6.66
C GLU A 295 -16.37 -16.59 -5.90
N GLN A 296 -17.53 -16.95 -6.47
CA GLN A 296 -18.77 -16.86 -5.73
C GLN A 296 -18.55 -17.67 -4.45
N PRO A 297 -18.78 -17.11 -3.24
CA PRO A 297 -18.76 -17.93 -2.05
C PRO A 297 -19.81 -19.02 -2.29
N GLY A 298 -19.37 -20.28 -2.39
CA GLY A 298 -20.29 -21.40 -2.45
C GLY A 298 -21.24 -21.29 -1.26
N GLU A 299 -22.53 -21.55 -1.47
CA GLU A 299 -23.58 -21.46 -0.45
C GLU A 299 -23.22 -22.24 0.83
N ASP A 300 -22.28 -23.18 0.76
CA ASP A 300 -21.78 -23.95 1.90
C ASP A 300 -20.77 -23.23 2.82
N GLN A 301 -20.17 -22.10 2.43
CA GLN A 301 -19.21 -21.38 3.29
C GLN A 301 -19.86 -20.33 4.21
N VAL A 302 -21.10 -19.93 3.94
CA VAL A 302 -21.85 -19.00 4.80
C VAL A 302 -22.25 -19.67 6.12
N ALA A 303 -22.39 -21.00 6.14
CA ALA A 303 -22.69 -21.77 7.36
C ALA A 303 -21.52 -21.83 8.35
N THR A 304 -20.26 -21.76 7.87
CA THR A 304 -19.07 -21.95 8.72
C THR A 304 -18.62 -20.66 9.42
N LEU A 305 -18.90 -19.48 8.85
CA LEU A 305 -18.61 -18.21 9.51
C LEU A 305 -19.67 -17.84 10.56
N GLY A 306 -20.91 -18.29 10.40
CA GLY A 306 -21.97 -18.15 11.41
C GLY A 306 -21.79 -19.02 12.65
N SER A 307 -21.12 -20.17 12.53
CA SER A 307 -20.88 -21.08 13.66
C SER A 307 -19.66 -20.69 14.51
N ILE A 308 -18.69 -19.98 13.95
CA ILE A 308 -17.51 -19.48 14.69
C ILE A 308 -17.88 -18.29 15.59
N PHE A 309 -18.85 -17.45 15.20
CA PHE A 309 -19.30 -16.31 16.02
C PHE A 309 -20.35 -16.67 17.09
N ASN A 310 -21.11 -17.77 16.94
CA ASN A 310 -22.10 -18.20 17.94
C ASN A 310 -21.54 -19.18 18.99
N ALA A 311 -20.31 -19.69 18.84
CA ALA A 311 -19.70 -20.58 19.82
C ALA A 311 -19.04 -19.87 21.02
N SER A 312 -19.11 -18.53 21.10
CA SER A 312 -18.53 -17.74 22.22
C SER A 312 -19.57 -17.14 23.16
N ILE A 313 -20.86 -17.45 22.98
CA ILE A 313 -21.96 -16.96 23.82
C ILE A 313 -22.89 -18.15 24.07
N GLU A 314 -23.03 -18.57 25.34
CA GLU A 314 -23.60 -19.86 25.83
C GLU A 314 -22.57 -21.01 25.77
N VAL A 315 -21.86 -21.40 26.84
CA VAL A 315 -22.28 -22.08 28.09
C VAL A 315 -21.10 -21.97 29.09
N GLY A 316 -21.22 -21.79 30.40
CA GLY A 316 -22.37 -21.99 31.28
C GLY A 316 -22.17 -21.38 32.67
N VAL A 317 -23.29 -20.94 33.23
CA VAL A 317 -23.51 -20.83 34.66
C VAL A 317 -23.71 -22.26 35.19
N SER A 318 -22.89 -22.70 36.15
CA SER A 318 -23.29 -23.78 37.07
C SER A 318 -22.58 -23.62 38.41
N THR A 319 -23.41 -23.68 39.45
CA THR A 319 -23.13 -23.55 40.88
C THR A 319 -22.43 -24.75 41.52
N ALA A 320 -21.83 -24.49 42.70
CA ALA A 320 -21.37 -25.41 43.77
C ALA A 320 -19.99 -26.09 43.53
N THR A 321 -19.08 -26.22 44.50
CA THR A 321 -19.17 -26.28 45.97
C THR A 321 -17.79 -25.98 46.57
N ALA A 322 -17.75 -25.41 47.77
CA ALA A 322 -16.53 -25.12 48.51
C ALA A 322 -15.81 -26.40 48.99
N THR A 323 -14.51 -26.49 48.73
CA THR A 323 -13.58 -27.34 49.48
C THR A 323 -12.33 -26.53 49.77
N MET A 324 -12.17 -26.18 51.04
CA MET A 324 -10.98 -25.52 51.58
C MET A 324 -9.76 -26.44 51.47
N LEU A 325 -8.64 -25.88 51.03
CA LEU A 325 -7.31 -26.41 51.29
C LEU A 325 -6.40 -25.30 51.85
N PRO A 326 -5.46 -25.64 52.75
CA PRO A 326 -5.03 -24.79 53.84
C PRO A 326 -3.99 -23.73 53.46
N VAL A 327 -4.09 -22.58 54.14
CA VAL A 327 -3.10 -21.51 54.16
C VAL A 327 -1.93 -21.94 55.04
N THR A 328 -0.75 -22.10 54.46
CA THR A 328 0.49 -22.26 55.22
C THR A 328 1.01 -20.87 55.59
N VAL A 329 0.92 -20.56 56.88
CA VAL A 329 1.46 -19.35 57.49
C VAL A 329 2.96 -19.54 57.70
N HIS A 330 3.79 -18.71 57.09
CA HIS A 330 5.19 -18.56 57.50
C HIS A 330 5.23 -17.59 58.69
N ALA A 331 5.44 -18.15 59.88
CA ALA A 331 5.75 -17.41 61.10
C ALA A 331 7.23 -17.02 61.11
N GLU A 332 7.49 -15.77 61.46
CA GLU A 332 8.81 -15.27 61.86
C GLU A 332 9.23 -15.94 63.17
N ASP A 333 10.44 -16.49 63.22
CA ASP A 333 11.08 -16.90 64.48
C ASP A 333 12.25 -15.96 64.78
N ASN A 334 12.00 -15.12 65.77
CA ASN A 334 12.92 -14.18 66.40
C ASN A 334 13.70 -14.96 67.47
N SER A 335 14.91 -15.43 67.15
CA SER A 335 15.81 -16.03 68.15
C SER A 335 16.69 -14.95 68.76
N GLY A 336 16.31 -14.53 69.98
CA GLY A 336 17.18 -13.78 70.87
C GLY A 336 18.27 -14.68 71.45
N THR A 337 19.52 -14.30 71.21
CA THR A 337 20.68 -14.79 71.97
C THR A 337 20.86 -13.91 73.20
N GLN A 338 20.58 -14.47 74.38
CA GLN A 338 21.25 -14.08 75.62
C GLN A 338 22.57 -14.85 75.71
N GLY A 339 23.66 -14.12 75.93
CA GLY A 339 24.95 -14.66 76.35
C GLY A 339 25.48 -13.81 77.49
N GLU A 340 25.88 -14.49 78.55
CA GLU A 340 26.56 -14.00 79.75
C GLU A 340 27.86 -13.22 79.46
#